data_AF-A0A835Z7S7-F1
#
_entry.id   AF-A0A835Z7S7-F1
#
_cell.length_a   1.000
_cell.length_b   1.000
_cell.length_c   1.000
_cell.angle_alpha   90.00
_cell.angle_beta   90.00
_cell.angle_gamma   90.00
#
_symmetry.space_group_name_H-M   'P 1'
#
loop_
_entity.id
_entity.type
_entity.pdbx_description
1 polymer ?
#
loop_
_entity_poly.entity_id
_entity_poly.type
_entity_poly.pdbx_seq_one_letter_code
_entity_poly.pdbx_strand_id
1 'polypeptide(L)'
;YSAEQLPRSDIGDYIEQRVKATQPAGTSPIAVRLVTNKQLAMVVPPPIRATFCAAARELPGGIVQRDPLPEAIEYTSKVLCLFQEVNGLWVLLFIVYTQEYGADAPACNRARAYIAYVDSIAHWQPCSRRSAAYKEMLVGYIDWVRLRSFRRVHLWSAPPQEGDSYVLWCRPQHQPPPPPRTQHAWLRQWYHSIARGCEALG
;
A
#
# COMPACT_ATOMS: atom_id res chain seq x y z
N TYR A 1 -26.07 0.15 -5.65
CA TYR A 1 -24.89 1.05 -5.57
C TYR A 1 -23.73 0.36 -6.26
N SER A 2 -23.16 0.96 -7.31
CA SER A 2 -22.04 0.39 -8.08
C SER A 2 -20.70 1.03 -7.66
N ALA A 3 -19.58 0.35 -7.92
CA ALA A 3 -18.25 0.95 -7.66
C ALA A 3 -18.00 2.17 -8.55
N GLU A 4 -18.67 2.28 -9.70
CA GLU A 4 -18.61 3.44 -10.58
C GLU A 4 -19.19 4.70 -9.93
N GLN A 5 -20.22 4.54 -9.10
CA GLN A 5 -20.88 5.64 -8.39
C GLN A 5 -20.04 6.18 -7.22
N LEU A 6 -18.97 5.50 -6.82
CA LEU A 6 -18.05 6.03 -5.82
C LEU A 6 -17.28 7.23 -6.41
N PRO A 7 -17.00 8.27 -5.61
CA PRO A 7 -16.25 9.44 -6.06
C PRO A 7 -14.92 9.08 -6.73
N ARG A 8 -14.65 9.72 -7.85
CA ARG A 8 -13.37 9.61 -8.56
C ARG A 8 -12.31 10.47 -7.88
N SER A 9 -11.04 10.14 -8.14
CA SER A 9 -9.89 10.89 -7.65
C SER A 9 -8.75 10.72 -8.65
N ASP A 10 -7.85 11.71 -8.74
CA ASP A 10 -6.76 11.66 -9.71
C ASP A 10 -5.88 10.40 -9.54
N ILE A 11 -5.61 10.00 -8.30
CA ILE A 11 -4.85 8.76 -8.01
C ILE A 11 -5.62 7.52 -8.45
N GLY A 12 -6.94 7.49 -8.23
CA GLY A 12 -7.79 6.39 -8.65
C GLY A 12 -7.79 6.26 -10.16
N ASP A 13 -8.01 7.37 -10.86
CA ASP A 13 -8.05 7.39 -12.33
C ASP A 13 -6.69 7.05 -12.96
N TYR A 14 -5.60 7.55 -12.36
CA TYR A 14 -4.23 7.23 -12.77
C TYR A 14 -3.97 5.72 -12.70
N ILE A 15 -4.24 5.11 -11.54
CA ILE A 15 -3.99 3.68 -11.34
C ILE A 15 -4.96 2.83 -12.16
N GLU A 16 -6.23 3.25 -12.29
CA GLU A 16 -7.24 2.56 -13.10
C GLU A 16 -6.79 2.44 -14.56
N GLN A 17 -6.26 3.51 -15.16
CA GLN A 17 -5.74 3.49 -16.53
C GLN A 17 -4.58 2.52 -16.69
N ARG A 18 -3.65 2.52 -15.72
CA ARG A 18 -2.51 1.60 -15.72
C ARG A 18 -2.94 0.14 -15.62
N VAL A 19 -3.84 -0.17 -14.68
CA VAL A 19 -4.37 -1.53 -14.53
C VAL A 19 -5.11 -1.97 -15.79
N LYS A 20 -5.93 -1.10 -16.41
CA LYS A 20 -6.61 -1.38 -17.69
C LYS A 20 -5.63 -1.76 -18.79
N ALA A 21 -4.48 -1.09 -18.89
CA ALA A 21 -3.46 -1.37 -19.90
C ALA A 21 -2.85 -2.79 -19.78
N THR A 22 -2.97 -3.45 -18.63
CA THR A 22 -2.50 -4.83 -18.44
C THR A 22 -3.51 -5.90 -18.89
N GLN A 23 -4.74 -5.48 -19.22
CA GLN A 23 -5.84 -6.37 -19.54
C GLN A 23 -6.04 -6.50 -21.05
N PRO A 24 -6.48 -7.66 -21.55
CA PRO A 24 -6.86 -7.80 -22.96
C PRO A 24 -8.09 -6.95 -23.28
N ALA A 25 -8.25 -6.59 -24.56
CA ALA A 25 -9.45 -5.94 -25.06
C ALA A 25 -10.70 -6.78 -24.73
N GLY A 26 -11.78 -6.11 -24.32
CA GLY A 26 -13.03 -6.77 -23.93
C GLY A 26 -13.04 -7.36 -22.52
N THR A 27 -11.99 -7.15 -21.71
CA THR A 27 -12.06 -7.46 -20.27
C THR A 27 -13.16 -6.63 -19.61
N SER A 28 -13.89 -7.24 -18.67
CA SER A 28 -14.96 -6.55 -17.93
C SER A 28 -14.49 -5.24 -17.31
N PRO A 29 -15.39 -4.25 -17.16
CA PRO A 29 -15.08 -2.97 -16.53
C PRO A 29 -14.39 -3.12 -15.18
N ILE A 30 -13.47 -2.19 -14.90
CA ILE A 30 -12.76 -2.10 -13.62
C ILE A 30 -12.87 -0.68 -13.09
N ALA A 31 -12.79 -0.54 -11.77
CA ALA A 31 -12.81 0.73 -11.09
C ALA A 31 -11.75 0.76 -9.98
N VAL A 32 -10.92 1.80 -9.94
CA VAL A 32 -10.04 2.07 -8.79
C VAL A 32 -10.58 3.28 -8.04
N ARG A 33 -10.80 3.14 -6.72
CA ARG A 33 -11.43 4.19 -5.91
C ARG A 33 -10.64 4.44 -4.63
N LEU A 34 -10.40 5.72 -4.37
CA LEU A 34 -9.86 6.21 -3.10
C LEU A 34 -11.03 6.36 -2.13
N VAL A 35 -11.17 5.43 -1.20
CA VAL A 35 -12.31 5.39 -0.26
C VAL A 35 -12.01 6.09 1.06
N THR A 36 -10.73 6.32 1.36
CA THR A 36 -10.27 7.07 2.53
C THR A 36 -9.11 7.97 2.13
N ASN A 37 -9.12 9.20 2.62
CA ASN A 37 -8.00 10.15 2.56
C ASN A 37 -8.08 11.06 3.80
N LYS A 38 -7.43 10.66 4.89
CA LYS A 38 -7.55 11.32 6.20
C LYS A 38 -6.20 11.62 6.81
N GLN A 39 -6.02 12.81 7.35
CA GLN A 39 -4.87 13.13 8.19
C GLN A 39 -5.03 12.43 9.54
N LEU A 40 -4.00 11.68 9.94
CA LEU A 40 -3.91 10.98 11.23
C LEU A 40 -2.55 11.27 11.86
N ALA A 41 -2.41 10.90 13.13
CA ALA A 41 -1.15 11.02 13.85
C ALA A 41 -0.83 9.71 14.57
N MET A 42 0.43 9.27 14.48
CA MET A 42 0.96 8.18 15.28
C MET A 42 1.60 8.76 16.53
N VAL A 43 1.07 8.42 17.70
CA VAL A 43 1.68 8.79 18.98
C VAL A 43 2.99 8.02 19.15
N VAL A 44 4.09 8.73 19.37
CA VAL A 44 5.37 8.11 19.67
C VAL A 44 5.30 7.53 21.08
N PRO A 45 5.55 6.22 21.27
CA PRO A 45 5.50 5.62 22.60
C PRO A 45 6.41 6.39 23.59
N PRO A 46 5.88 6.83 24.75
CA PRO A 46 6.64 7.64 25.70
C PRO A 46 8.00 7.04 26.10
N PRO A 47 8.17 5.72 26.31
CA PRO A 47 9.47 5.13 26.61
C PRO A 47 10.49 5.33 25.48
N ILE A 48 10.06 5.21 24.21
CA ILE A 48 10.94 5.43 23.06
C ILE A 48 11.36 6.90 23.01
N ARG A 49 10.39 7.82 23.17
CA ARG A 49 10.68 9.26 23.16
C ARG A 49 11.67 9.63 24.26
N ALA A 50 11.45 9.14 25.49
CA ALA A 50 12.33 9.41 26.62
C ALA A 50 13.76 8.95 26.36
N THR A 51 13.95 7.72 25.89
CA THR A 51 15.28 7.15 25.59
C THR A 51 16.02 7.95 24.51
N PHE A 52 15.36 8.30 23.40
CA PHE A 52 16.00 9.05 22.32
C PHE A 52 16.33 10.50 22.72
N CYS A 53 15.46 11.16 23.47
CA CYS A 53 15.69 12.52 23.95
C CYS A 53 16.79 12.58 25.02
N ALA A 54 16.94 11.55 25.85
CA ALA A 54 18.05 11.43 26.80
C ALA A 54 19.38 11.21 26.07
N ALA A 55 19.44 10.24 25.15
CA ALA A 55 20.65 9.93 24.39
C ALA A 55 21.16 11.12 23.54
N ALA A 56 20.27 11.99 23.06
CA ALA A 56 20.65 13.20 22.33
C ALA A 56 21.40 14.23 23.20
N ARG A 57 21.28 14.18 24.54
CA ARG A 57 21.91 15.11 25.48
C ARG A 57 23.31 14.67 25.93
N GLU A 58 23.66 13.39 25.76
CA GLU A 58 24.87 12.78 26.34
C GLU A 58 26.06 12.64 25.37
N LEU A 59 25.92 13.02 24.10
CA LEU A 59 26.99 12.87 23.10
C LEU A 59 28.10 13.94 23.27
N PRO A 60 29.37 13.57 23.54
CA PRO A 60 30.47 14.52 23.64
C PRO A 60 30.82 15.11 22.27
N GLY A 61 30.98 16.44 22.19
CA GLY A 61 31.59 17.11 21.04
C GLY A 61 30.68 17.97 20.15
N GLY A 62 29.44 18.29 20.55
CA GLY A 62 28.60 19.24 19.80
C GLY A 62 28.19 18.75 18.40
N ILE A 63 28.28 17.45 18.12
CA ILE A 63 27.96 16.88 16.82
C ILE A 63 26.45 16.65 16.72
N VAL A 64 25.80 17.60 16.04
CA VAL A 64 24.41 17.66 15.58
C VAL A 64 23.36 17.48 16.68
N GLN A 65 22.83 18.61 17.13
CA GLN A 65 21.56 18.72 17.85
C GLN A 65 20.52 17.91 17.06
N ARG A 66 20.23 16.67 17.49
CA ARG A 66 19.13 15.89 16.92
C ARG A 66 17.86 16.51 17.45
N ASP A 67 16.96 16.91 16.56
CA ASP A 67 15.64 17.34 16.96
C ASP A 67 15.03 16.27 17.88
N PRO A 68 14.48 16.65 19.05
CA PRO A 68 13.84 15.70 19.93
C PRO A 68 12.75 14.95 19.16
N LEU A 69 12.58 13.65 19.43
CA LEU A 69 11.48 12.92 18.81
C LEU A 69 10.16 13.63 19.17
N PRO A 70 9.30 13.91 18.18
CA PRO A 70 8.03 14.58 18.45
C PRO A 70 7.12 13.67 19.28
N GLU A 71 6.09 14.25 19.89
CA GLU A 71 5.10 13.47 20.64
C GLU A 71 4.22 12.62 19.71
N ALA A 72 3.95 13.13 18.50
CA ALA A 72 3.23 12.43 17.47
C ALA A 72 3.83 12.73 16.09
N ILE A 73 3.67 11.79 15.17
CA ILE A 73 4.08 11.94 13.77
C ILE A 73 2.83 11.92 12.91
N GLU A 74 2.56 13.03 12.25
CA GLU A 74 1.43 13.13 11.33
C GLU A 74 1.69 12.41 10.01
N TYR A 75 0.63 11.83 9.45
CA TYR A 75 0.64 11.19 8.14
C TYR A 75 -0.77 11.23 7.53
N THR A 76 -0.83 11.14 6.21
CA THR A 76 -2.11 10.96 5.51
C THR A 76 -2.37 9.47 5.30
N SER A 77 -3.45 8.96 5.88
CA SER A 77 -3.94 7.61 5.64
C SER A 77 -4.81 7.57 4.40
N LYS A 78 -4.48 6.68 3.46
CA LYS A 78 -5.28 6.44 2.27
C LYS A 78 -5.62 4.97 2.10
N VAL A 79 -6.83 4.72 1.57
CA VAL A 79 -7.29 3.38 1.22
C VAL A 79 -7.74 3.39 -0.23
N LEU A 80 -7.09 2.55 -1.03
CA LEU A 80 -7.42 2.35 -2.44
C LEU A 80 -8.06 0.97 -2.62
N CYS A 81 -9.18 0.94 -3.32
CA CYS A 81 -9.92 -0.28 -3.63
C CYS A 81 -9.95 -0.47 -5.15
N LEU A 82 -9.69 -1.70 -5.59
CA LEU A 82 -9.82 -2.12 -6.99
C LEU A 82 -11.00 -3.09 -7.11
N PHE A 83 -11.94 -2.70 -7.96
CA PHE A 83 -13.13 -3.46 -8.28
C PHE A 83 -13.10 -3.93 -9.73
N GLN A 84 -13.77 -5.04 -10.00
CA GLN A 84 -14.10 -5.48 -11.34
C GLN A 84 -15.58 -5.87 -11.39
N GLU A 85 -16.22 -5.57 -12.52
CA GLU A 85 -17.56 -6.09 -12.80
C GLU A 85 -17.47 -7.56 -13.23
N VAL A 86 -18.14 -8.43 -12.47
CA VAL A 86 -18.22 -9.86 -12.73
C VAL A 86 -19.70 -10.24 -12.75
N ASN A 87 -20.18 -10.75 -13.88
CA ASN A 87 -21.59 -11.14 -14.07
C ASN A 87 -22.60 -10.03 -13.70
N GLY A 88 -22.32 -8.78 -14.07
CA GLY A 88 -23.18 -7.64 -13.75
C GLY A 88 -23.04 -7.08 -12.32
N LEU A 89 -22.14 -7.64 -11.50
CA LEU A 89 -21.92 -7.25 -10.11
C LEU A 89 -20.50 -6.70 -9.91
N TRP A 90 -20.39 -5.56 -9.22
CA TRP A 90 -19.10 -5.00 -8.84
C TRP A 90 -18.52 -5.75 -7.64
N VAL A 91 -17.39 -6.41 -7.83
CA VAL A 91 -16.71 -7.19 -6.80
C VAL A 91 -15.44 -6.45 -6.37
N LEU A 92 -15.25 -6.25 -5.06
CA LEU A 92 -13.98 -5.76 -4.49
C LEU A 92 -12.95 -6.89 -4.54
N LEU A 93 -11.86 -6.69 -5.27
CA LEU A 93 -10.88 -7.74 -5.53
C LEU A 93 -9.53 -7.49 -4.88
N PHE A 94 -9.16 -6.23 -4.69
CA PHE A 94 -7.87 -5.85 -4.12
C PHE A 94 -7.99 -4.54 -3.35
N ILE A 95 -7.34 -4.47 -2.20
CA ILE A 95 -7.38 -3.29 -1.32
C ILE A 95 -6.00 -2.99 -0.77
N VAL A 96 -5.67 -1.70 -0.71
CA VAL A 96 -4.35 -1.20 -0.26
C VAL A 96 -4.55 -0.09 0.76
N TYR A 97 -4.03 -0.29 1.96
CA TYR A 97 -3.92 0.73 3.01
C TYR A 97 -2.54 1.33 2.99
N THR A 98 -2.46 2.65 3.06
CA THR A 98 -1.20 3.38 2.97
C THR A 98 -1.12 4.49 4.01
N GLN A 99 0.10 4.86 4.35
CA GLN A 99 0.45 6.00 5.19
C GLN A 99 1.47 6.85 4.41
N GLU A 100 1.13 8.11 4.15
CA GLU A 100 2.00 9.06 3.45
C GLU A 100 2.53 10.11 4.42
N TYR A 101 3.84 10.17 4.57
CA TYR A 101 4.56 11.16 5.38
C TYR A 101 5.16 12.23 4.45
N GLY A 102 4.55 13.42 4.44
CA GLY A 102 4.88 14.51 3.52
C GLY A 102 6.22 15.20 3.78
N ALA A 103 6.40 16.38 3.19
CA ALA A 103 7.61 17.20 3.37
C ALA A 103 7.77 17.72 4.80
N ASP A 104 6.65 18.00 5.46
CA ASP A 104 6.61 18.55 6.82
C ASP A 104 6.82 17.51 7.92
N ALA A 105 6.88 16.22 7.55
CA ALA A 105 7.20 15.16 8.51
C ALA A 105 8.64 15.30 9.06
N PRO A 106 8.90 14.76 10.27
CA PRO A 106 10.25 14.70 10.86
C PRO A 106 11.26 14.07 9.91
N ALA A 107 12.55 14.43 10.03
CA ALA A 107 13.60 14.04 9.08
C ALA A 107 13.66 12.52 8.80
N CYS A 108 13.40 11.69 9.80
CA CYS A 108 13.37 10.23 9.65
C CYS A 108 12.21 9.72 8.79
N ASN A 109 11.08 10.44 8.76
CA ASN A 109 9.83 10.05 8.09
C ASN A 109 9.58 10.85 6.81
N ARG A 110 10.23 12.01 6.62
CA ARG A 110 10.03 12.93 5.50
C ARG A 110 10.07 12.25 4.13
N ALA A 111 9.06 12.57 3.31
CA ALA A 111 8.93 12.09 1.93
C ALA A 111 8.98 10.56 1.83
N ARG A 112 8.28 9.88 2.74
CA ARG A 112 8.17 8.41 2.76
C ARG A 112 6.71 7.98 2.73
N ALA A 113 6.44 6.92 1.98
CA ALA A 113 5.17 6.23 2.04
C ALA A 113 5.36 4.86 2.68
N TYR A 114 4.35 4.36 3.39
CA TYR A 114 4.31 3.01 3.93
C TYR A 114 3.03 2.33 3.45
N ILE A 115 3.17 1.17 2.81
CA ILE A 115 2.04 0.29 2.47
C ILE A 115 1.77 -0.56 3.72
N ALA A 116 0.71 -0.20 4.44
CA ALA A 116 0.39 -0.77 5.74
C ALA A 116 -0.26 -2.16 5.60
N TYR A 117 -1.22 -2.29 4.70
CA TYR A 117 -1.88 -3.56 4.41
C TYR A 117 -2.18 -3.70 2.92
N VAL A 118 -2.06 -4.92 2.44
CA VAL A 118 -2.52 -5.35 1.12
C VAL A 118 -3.32 -6.62 1.33
N ASP A 119 -4.52 -6.67 0.77
CA ASP A 119 -5.34 -7.88 0.79
C ASP A 119 -6.08 -8.07 -0.53
N SER A 120 -6.46 -9.31 -0.83
CA SER A 120 -7.02 -9.66 -2.13
C SER A 120 -7.93 -10.88 -2.10
N ILE A 121 -8.88 -10.91 -3.02
CA ILE A 121 -9.74 -12.05 -3.32
C ILE A 121 -9.40 -12.58 -4.71
N ALA A 122 -9.38 -13.91 -4.87
CA ALA A 122 -8.96 -14.61 -6.08
C ALA A 122 -10.06 -14.72 -7.14
N HIS A 123 -10.83 -13.65 -7.38
CA HIS A 123 -12.00 -13.69 -8.26
C HIS A 123 -11.89 -12.81 -9.52
N TRP A 124 -10.69 -12.31 -9.82
CA TRP A 124 -10.41 -11.55 -11.05
C TRP A 124 -10.64 -12.39 -12.31
N GLN A 125 -11.25 -11.79 -13.33
CA GLN A 125 -11.54 -12.41 -14.62
C GLN A 125 -10.89 -11.62 -15.78
N PRO A 126 -10.09 -12.26 -16.66
CA PRO A 126 -9.66 -13.67 -16.60
C PRO A 126 -8.62 -13.92 -15.50
N CYS A 127 -8.68 -15.08 -14.84
CA CYS A 127 -7.81 -15.41 -13.69
C CYS A 127 -6.31 -15.28 -14.00
N SER A 128 -5.89 -15.55 -15.24
CA SER A 128 -4.50 -15.41 -15.70
C SER A 128 -3.94 -13.99 -15.60
N ARG A 129 -4.80 -12.97 -15.59
CA ARG A 129 -4.41 -11.56 -15.51
C ARG A 129 -4.45 -10.99 -14.09
N ARG A 130 -4.95 -11.74 -13.11
CA ARG A 130 -5.08 -11.33 -11.70
C ARG A 130 -3.77 -10.77 -11.14
N SER A 131 -2.70 -11.56 -11.26
CA SER A 131 -1.40 -11.19 -10.68
C SER A 131 -0.82 -9.94 -11.35
N ALA A 132 -1.04 -9.76 -12.66
CA ALA A 132 -0.61 -8.55 -13.38
C ALA A 132 -1.39 -7.32 -12.89
N ALA A 133 -2.72 -7.41 -12.77
CA ALA A 133 -3.55 -6.32 -12.29
C ALA A 133 -3.15 -5.86 -10.88
N TYR A 134 -2.94 -6.80 -9.96
CA TYR A 134 -2.60 -6.48 -8.56
C TYR A 134 -1.19 -5.90 -8.42
N LYS A 135 -0.24 -6.37 -9.23
CA LYS A 135 1.09 -5.75 -9.30
C LYS A 135 1.01 -4.34 -9.84
N GLU A 136 0.26 -4.13 -10.91
CA GLU A 136 0.11 -2.81 -11.54
C GLU A 136 -0.59 -1.81 -10.62
N MET A 137 -1.52 -2.27 -9.79
CA MET A 137 -2.12 -1.44 -8.72
C MET A 137 -1.05 -0.87 -7.78
N LEU A 138 -0.10 -1.71 -7.34
CA LEU A 138 0.97 -1.29 -6.43
C LEU A 138 2.05 -0.48 -7.15
N VAL A 139 2.45 -0.86 -8.37
CA VAL A 139 3.37 -0.09 -9.21
C VAL A 139 2.80 1.31 -9.47
N GLY A 140 1.52 1.41 -9.86
CA GLY A 140 0.84 2.67 -10.09
C GLY A 140 0.78 3.57 -8.85
N TYR A 141 0.54 2.99 -7.67
CA TYR A 141 0.62 3.75 -6.41
C TYR A 141 2.05 4.24 -6.12
N ILE A 142 3.06 3.38 -6.26
CA ILE A 142 4.47 3.74 -6.00
C ILE A 142 4.92 4.86 -6.94
N ASP A 143 4.56 4.76 -8.22
CA ASP A 143 4.85 5.79 -9.20
C ASP A 143 4.09 7.10 -8.92
N TRP A 144 2.82 7.00 -8.50
CA TRP A 144 2.04 8.17 -8.11
C TRP A 144 2.67 8.98 -6.98
N VAL A 145 3.16 8.30 -5.93
CA VAL A 145 3.85 8.98 -4.82
C VAL A 145 5.23 9.50 -5.25
N ARG A 146 5.94 8.79 -6.14
CA ARG A 146 7.20 9.25 -6.75
C ARG A 146 7.00 10.59 -7.48
N LEU A 147 5.96 10.70 -8.30
CA LEU A 147 5.59 11.95 -8.99
C LEU A 147 5.27 13.10 -8.03
N ARG A 148 4.91 12.79 -6.77
CA ARG A 148 4.67 13.74 -5.68
C ARG A 148 5.88 13.93 -4.76
N SER A 149 7.09 13.65 -5.26
CA SER A 149 8.36 13.86 -4.55
C SER A 149 8.57 12.97 -3.32
N PHE A 150 7.81 11.88 -3.16
CA PHE A 150 8.15 10.84 -2.19
C PHE A 150 9.40 10.10 -2.67
N ARG A 151 10.36 9.90 -1.77
CA ARG A 151 11.68 9.34 -2.11
C ARG A 151 11.81 7.87 -1.78
N ARG A 152 10.97 7.35 -0.87
CA ARG A 152 11.03 5.95 -0.43
C ARG A 152 9.64 5.43 -0.15
N VAL A 153 9.39 4.18 -0.55
CA VAL A 153 8.21 3.41 -0.17
C VAL A 153 8.66 2.24 0.68
N HIS A 154 8.02 2.08 1.84
CA HIS A 154 8.25 1.00 2.77
C HIS A 154 7.11 0.00 2.67
N LEU A 155 7.45 -1.29 2.71
CA LEU A 155 6.50 -2.38 2.80
C LEU A 155 7.08 -3.46 3.69
N TRP A 156 6.24 -4.02 4.55
CA TRP A 156 6.61 -5.19 5.35
C TRP A 156 6.01 -6.46 4.73
N SER A 157 6.87 -7.36 4.27
CA SER A 157 6.45 -8.63 3.68
C SER A 157 6.12 -9.66 4.77
N ALA A 158 4.97 -9.50 5.40
CA ALA A 158 4.37 -10.47 6.31
C ALA A 158 3.14 -11.12 5.65
N PRO A 159 3.12 -12.44 5.43
CA PRO A 159 1.90 -13.17 5.08
C PRO A 159 1.02 -13.38 6.32
N PRO A 160 -0.32 -13.45 6.18
CA PRO A 160 -1.22 -13.73 7.30
C PRO A 160 -1.02 -15.15 7.82
N GLN A 161 -1.32 -15.38 9.10
CA GLN A 161 -1.32 -16.73 9.65
C GLN A 161 -2.59 -17.50 9.22
N GLU A 162 -2.60 -18.80 9.49
CA GLU A 162 -3.78 -19.62 9.22
C GLU A 162 -4.98 -19.12 10.06
N GLY A 163 -6.11 -18.88 9.41
CA GLY A 163 -7.31 -18.32 10.04
C GLY A 163 -7.35 -16.78 10.08
N ASP A 164 -6.23 -16.09 9.84
CA ASP A 164 -6.19 -14.62 9.85
C ASP A 164 -6.69 -14.02 8.52
N SER A 165 -7.39 -12.90 8.64
CA SER A 165 -7.70 -12.01 7.52
C SER A 165 -7.12 -10.63 7.82
N TYR A 166 -6.40 -10.03 6.87
CA TYR A 166 -5.87 -8.67 7.07
C TYR A 166 -6.99 -7.64 6.95
N VAL A 167 -7.75 -7.70 5.87
CA VAL A 167 -8.81 -6.73 5.60
C VAL A 167 -10.08 -7.44 5.15
N LEU A 168 -9.98 -8.36 4.20
CA LEU A 168 -11.13 -9.01 3.58
C LEU A 168 -11.47 -10.28 4.35
N TRP A 169 -12.52 -10.19 5.16
CA TRP A 169 -13.01 -11.28 6.00
C TRP A 169 -13.48 -12.48 5.18
N CYS A 170 -13.21 -13.70 5.68
CA CYS A 170 -13.62 -14.97 5.09
C CYS A 170 -13.16 -15.16 3.63
N ARG A 171 -11.89 -15.54 3.43
CA ARG A 171 -11.39 -15.84 2.09
C ARG A 171 -12.11 -17.05 1.46
N PRO A 172 -12.33 -17.04 0.12
CA PRO A 172 -12.96 -18.16 -0.56
C PRO A 172 -12.13 -19.44 -0.42
N GLN A 173 -12.80 -20.59 -0.30
CA GLN A 173 -12.14 -21.90 -0.16
C GLN A 173 -11.22 -22.25 -1.35
N HIS A 174 -11.53 -21.73 -2.55
CA HIS A 174 -10.71 -21.90 -3.75
C HIS A 174 -9.47 -20.97 -3.78
N GLN A 175 -9.24 -20.16 -2.75
CA GLN A 175 -8.06 -19.33 -2.54
C GLN A 175 -7.32 -19.76 -1.27
N PRO A 176 -6.66 -20.93 -1.27
CA PRO A 176 -5.84 -21.32 -0.14
C PRO A 176 -4.65 -20.36 0.01
N PRO A 177 -4.18 -20.09 1.24
CA PRO A 177 -2.91 -19.42 1.43
C PRO A 177 -1.77 -20.23 0.77
N PRO A 178 -0.66 -19.59 0.37
CA PRO A 178 0.52 -20.32 -0.05
C PRO A 178 0.99 -21.28 1.06
N PRO A 179 1.65 -22.42 0.73
CA PRO A 179 2.12 -23.36 1.73
C PRO A 179 3.02 -22.67 2.78
N PRO A 180 2.89 -22.95 4.09
CA PRO A 180 3.63 -22.25 5.14
C PRO A 180 5.15 -22.23 4.94
N ARG A 181 5.72 -23.32 4.41
CA ARG A 181 7.16 -23.43 4.14
C ARG A 181 7.65 -22.49 3.04
N THR A 182 6.78 -22.10 2.12
CA THR A 182 7.15 -21.31 0.92
C THR A 182 6.49 -19.93 0.88
N GLN A 183 5.51 -19.65 1.74
CA GLN A 183 4.73 -18.41 1.72
C GLN A 183 5.60 -17.14 1.79
N HIS A 184 6.62 -17.12 2.64
CA HIS A 184 7.50 -15.96 2.78
C HIS A 184 8.39 -15.78 1.55
N ALA A 185 8.91 -16.86 0.98
CA ALA A 185 9.75 -16.80 -0.22
C ALA A 185 8.93 -16.36 -1.44
N TRP A 186 7.73 -16.95 -1.61
CA TRP A 186 6.79 -16.60 -2.67
C TRP A 186 6.36 -15.13 -2.58
N LEU A 187 5.97 -14.67 -1.39
CA LEU A 187 5.53 -13.29 -1.19
C LEU A 187 6.66 -12.28 -1.44
N ARG A 188 7.87 -12.57 -0.95
CA ARG A 188 9.06 -11.75 -1.27
C ARG A 188 9.33 -11.70 -2.77
N GLN A 189 9.26 -12.83 -3.47
CA GLN A 189 9.44 -12.86 -4.92
C GLN A 189 8.37 -12.04 -5.65
N TRP A 190 7.13 -12.08 -5.17
CA TRP A 190 6.04 -11.28 -5.71
C TRP A 190 6.33 -9.77 -5.54
N TYR A 191 6.74 -9.33 -4.35
CA TYR A 191 7.15 -7.94 -4.11
C TYR A 191 8.39 -7.51 -4.90
N HIS A 192 9.39 -8.38 -5.08
CA HIS A 192 10.52 -8.09 -5.95
C HIS A 192 10.09 -7.87 -7.40
N SER A 193 9.03 -8.54 -7.87
CA SER A 193 8.51 -8.27 -9.22
C SER A 193 7.84 -6.90 -9.34
N ILE A 194 7.27 -6.37 -8.26
CA ILE A 194 6.74 -5.00 -8.20
C ILE A 194 7.90 -3.99 -8.21
N ALA A 195 8.96 -4.24 -7.42
CA ALA A 195 10.14 -3.40 -7.42
C ALA A 195 10.76 -3.26 -8.82
N ARG A 196 10.93 -4.38 -9.54
CA ARG A 196 11.38 -4.37 -10.95
C ARG A 196 10.43 -3.59 -11.87
N GLY A 197 9.11 -3.70 -11.65
CA GLY A 197 8.13 -2.91 -12.39
C GLY A 197 8.28 -1.40 -12.15
N CYS A 198 8.68 -1.00 -10.94
CA CYS A 198 8.96 0.39 -10.61
C CYS A 198 10.28 0.87 -11.23
N GLU A 199 11.33 0.05 -11.22
CA GLU A 199 12.62 0.37 -11.86
C GLU A 199 12.48 0.69 -13.36
N ALA A 200 11.51 0.06 -14.03
CA ALA A 200 11.22 0.33 -15.44
C ALA A 200 10.59 1.72 -15.71
N LEU A 201 10.17 2.44 -14.68
CA LEU A 201 9.55 3.78 -14.77
C LEU A 201 10.55 4.94 -14.59
N GLY A 202 11.82 4.63 -14.28
CA GLY A 202 12.82 5.61 -13.85
C GLY A 202 12.53 6.16 -12.44
#